data_AF-A0A1W9LLU6-F1
#
_entry.id   AF-A0A1W9LLU6-F1
#
_cell.length_a   1.000
_cell.length_b   1.000
_cell.length_c   1.000
_cell.angle_alpha   90.00
_cell.angle_beta   90.00
_cell.angle_gamma   90.00
#
_symmetry.space_group_name_H-M   'P 1'
#
loop_
_entity.id
_entity.type
_entity.pdbx_description
1 polymer ?
#
loop_
_entity_poly.entity_id
_entity_poly.type
_entity_poly.pdbx_seq_one_letter_code
_entity_poly.pdbx_strand_id
1 'polypeptide(L)'
;MYLFDTDVITNLLKKMPSPTLIRRLENIRHEDQFITVVTVAEIIYGAEKSHRPEYHLKNLEEILLPTVSVLDFDIRAAYIAGNIRAYLEKAGVLIAWADIQIAAIAMTHDMTLVTGNLKHFSRISGLKVENWLMD
;
A
#
# COMPACT_ATOMS: atom_id res chain seq x y z
N MET A 1 1.90 -10.83 8.67
CA MET A 1 1.22 -10.24 7.49
C MET A 1 1.43 -8.74 7.40
N TYR A 2 1.92 -8.29 6.26
CA TYR A 2 2.22 -6.89 5.95
C TYR A 2 1.53 -6.48 4.66
N LEU A 3 0.92 -5.29 4.67
CA LEU A 3 0.32 -4.68 3.49
C LEU A 3 1.27 -3.58 2.98
N PHE A 4 1.74 -3.69 1.74
CA PHE A 4 2.67 -2.74 1.15
C PHE A 4 1.93 -1.69 0.34
N ASP A 5 2.15 -0.43 0.69
CA ASP A 5 1.66 0.74 -0.04
C ASP A 5 2.40 0.93 -1.38
N THR A 6 1.84 1.75 -2.27
CA THR A 6 2.35 1.99 -3.63
C THR A 6 3.77 2.55 -3.63
N ASP A 7 4.11 3.40 -2.67
CA ASP A 7 5.45 3.98 -2.57
C ASP A 7 6.52 2.94 -2.18
N VAL A 8 6.15 1.92 -1.40
CA VAL A 8 7.03 0.79 -1.05
C VAL A 8 7.27 -0.10 -2.26
N ILE A 9 6.21 -0.45 -2.99
CA ILE A 9 6.32 -1.25 -4.21
C ILE A 9 7.16 -0.53 -5.27
N THR A 10 6.89 0.75 -5.50
CA THR A 10 7.68 1.54 -6.46
C THR A 10 9.13 1.72 -6.01
N ASN A 11 9.42 1.72 -4.70
CA ASN A 11 10.79 1.73 -4.19
C ASN A 11 11.54 0.44 -4.54
N LEU A 12 10.90 -0.73 -4.41
CA LEU A 12 11.50 -2.03 -4.79
C LEU A 12 11.91 -2.11 -6.26
N LEU A 13 11.19 -1.42 -7.13
CA LEU A 13 11.45 -1.41 -8.57
C LEU A 13 12.54 -0.40 -9.00
N LYS A 14 13.09 0.39 -8.06
CA LYS A 14 14.20 1.31 -8.35
C LYS A 14 15.49 0.53 -8.58
N LYS A 15 16.43 1.11 -9.34
CA LYS A 15 17.79 0.56 -9.52
C LYS A 15 18.52 0.33 -8.19
N MET A 16 18.25 1.20 -7.21
CA MET A 16 18.79 1.12 -5.86
C MET A 16 17.62 1.25 -4.87
N PRO A 17 17.00 0.13 -4.47
CA PRO A 17 15.95 0.13 -3.45
C PRO A 17 16.53 0.43 -2.06
N SER A 18 15.66 0.80 -1.11
CA SER A 18 16.04 1.00 0.29
C SER A 18 16.71 -0.27 0.87
N PRO A 19 17.94 -0.17 1.41
CA PRO A 19 18.60 -1.32 2.04
C PRO A 19 17.80 -1.88 3.23
N THR A 20 17.15 -1.00 3.99
CA THR A 20 16.31 -1.38 5.13
C THR A 20 15.05 -2.13 4.70
N LEU A 21 14.44 -1.72 3.58
CA LEU A 21 13.31 -2.44 2.99
C LEU A 21 13.70 -3.86 2.58
N ILE A 22 14.81 -4.00 1.84
CA ILE A 22 15.30 -5.32 1.39
C ILE A 22 15.57 -6.24 2.58
N ARG A 23 16.31 -5.75 3.58
CA ARG A 23 16.65 -6.53 4.79
C ARG A 23 15.41 -6.98 5.57
N ARG A 24 14.38 -6.15 5.66
CA ARG A 24 13.14 -6.54 6.33
C ARG A 24 12.38 -7.59 5.53
N LEU A 25 12.27 -7.43 4.21
CA LEU A 25 11.61 -8.40 3.33
C LEU A 25 12.26 -9.78 3.35
N GLU A 26 13.59 -9.88 3.49
CA GLU A 26 14.31 -11.16 3.65
C GLU A 26 13.79 -12.00 4.82
N ASN A 27 13.18 -11.37 5.83
CA ASN A 27 12.65 -12.02 7.02
C ASN A 27 11.12 -12.26 6.94
N ILE A 28 10.46 -11.86 5.85
CA ILE A 28 9.01 -12.01 5.67
C ILE A 28 8.72 -13.03 4.57
N ARG A 29 7.95 -14.06 4.90
CA ARG A 29 7.51 -15.08 3.92
C ARG A 29 6.64 -14.44 2.84
N HIS A 30 6.71 -14.92 1.60
CA HIS A 30 5.87 -14.41 0.50
C HIS A 30 4.36 -14.47 0.80
N GLU A 31 3.90 -15.50 1.50
CA GLU A 31 2.50 -15.65 1.92
C GLU A 31 2.05 -14.59 2.95
N ASP A 32 3.00 -13.90 3.59
CA ASP A 32 2.77 -12.80 4.53
C ASP A 32 2.84 -11.42 3.86
N GLN A 33 3.04 -11.35 2.53
CA GLN A 33 3.22 -10.13 1.76
C GLN A 33 1.99 -9.82 0.91
N PHE A 34 1.37 -8.67 1.17
CA PHE A 34 0.11 -8.27 0.54
C PHE A 34 0.21 -6.89 -0.10
N ILE A 35 -0.59 -6.67 -1.14
CA ILE A 35 -0.93 -5.34 -1.66
C ILE A 35 -2.45 -5.23 -1.79
N THR A 36 -2.96 -4.04 -2.08
CA THR A 36 -4.40 -3.86 -2.36
C THR A 36 -4.68 -3.74 -3.84
N VAL A 37 -5.92 -4.02 -4.26
CA VAL A 37 -6.40 -3.65 -5.60
C VAL A 37 -6.29 -2.15 -5.90
N VAL A 38 -6.33 -1.31 -4.86
CA VAL A 38 -6.14 0.15 -4.97
C VAL A 38 -4.69 0.47 -5.38
N THR A 39 -3.72 -0.16 -4.71
CA THR A 39 -2.29 -0.09 -5.05
C THR A 39 -2.04 -0.56 -6.49
N VAL A 40 -2.68 -1.65 -6.92
CA VAL A 40 -2.60 -2.11 -8.31
C VAL A 40 -3.12 -1.04 -9.28
N ALA A 41 -4.27 -0.42 -9.00
CA ALA A 41 -4.82 0.65 -9.81
C ALA A 41 -3.88 1.88 -9.89
N GLU A 42 -3.24 2.25 -8.78
CA GLU A 42 -2.27 3.35 -8.75
C GLU A 42 -1.01 3.04 -9.58
N ILE A 43 -0.51 1.80 -9.53
CA ILE A 43 0.63 1.37 -10.35
C ILE A 43 0.27 1.40 -11.83
N ILE A 44 -0.90 0.89 -12.23
CA ILE A 44 -1.38 0.93 -13.62
C ILE A 44 -1.51 2.38 -14.09
N TYR A 45 -2.15 3.25 -13.29
CA TYR A 45 -2.26 4.68 -13.60
C TYR A 45 -0.88 5.34 -13.78
N GLY A 46 0.08 5.03 -12.90
CA GLY A 46 1.46 5.51 -13.01
C GLY A 46 2.18 5.00 -14.26
N ALA A 47 1.97 3.73 -14.62
CA ALA A 47 2.52 3.11 -15.81
C ALA A 47 2.00 3.78 -17.08
N GLU A 48 0.69 3.99 -17.19
CA GLU A 48 0.02 4.63 -18.33
C GLU A 48 0.49 6.09 -18.53
N LYS A 49 0.83 6.80 -17.44
CA LYS A 49 1.39 8.16 -17.51
C LYS A 49 2.89 8.20 -17.85
N SER A 50 3.58 7.07 -17.90
CA SER A 50 5.02 7.01 -18.10
C SER A 50 5.41 7.11 -19.58
N HIS A 51 6.72 7.24 -19.83
CA HIS A 51 7.26 7.18 -21.20
C HIS A 51 7.37 5.74 -21.75
N ARG A 52 7.12 4.72 -20.92
CA ARG A 52 7.29 3.29 -21.27
C ARG A 52 6.18 2.43 -20.64
N PRO A 53 4.89 2.67 -20.96
CA PRO A 53 3.76 2.00 -20.31
C PRO A 53 3.84 0.47 -20.40
N GLU A 54 4.10 -0.07 -21.60
CA GLU A 54 4.22 -1.52 -21.84
C GLU A 54 5.26 -2.19 -20.93
N TYR A 55 6.40 -1.54 -20.70
CA TYR A 55 7.45 -2.06 -19.82
C TYR A 55 6.98 -2.15 -18.36
N HIS A 56 6.28 -1.12 -17.87
CA HIS A 56 5.81 -1.07 -16.49
C HIS A 56 4.63 -2.02 -16.25
N LEU A 57 3.70 -2.11 -17.19
CA LEU A 57 2.58 -3.06 -17.13
C LEU A 57 3.08 -4.51 -17.17
N LYS A 58 4.04 -4.81 -18.05
CA LYS A 58 4.67 -6.13 -18.09
C LYS A 58 5.34 -6.49 -16.76
N ASN A 59 6.08 -5.57 -16.15
CA ASN A 59 6.68 -5.81 -14.82
C ASN A 59 5.63 -6.03 -13.73
N LEU A 60 4.51 -5.29 -13.76
CA LEU A 60 3.40 -5.50 -12.83
C LEU A 60 2.87 -6.94 -12.97
N GLU A 61 2.55 -7.37 -14.19
CA GLU A 61 1.95 -8.68 -14.46
C GLU A 61 2.89 -9.86 -14.24
N GLU A 62 4.14 -9.76 -14.71
CA GLU A 62 5.08 -10.89 -14.71
C GLU A 62 5.95 -10.98 -13.45
N ILE A 63 6.12 -9.88 -12.71
CA ILE A 63 7.04 -9.82 -11.57
C ILE A 63 6.29 -9.55 -10.27
N LEU A 64 5.49 -8.48 -10.20
CA LEU A 64 4.87 -8.11 -8.93
C LEU A 64 3.70 -9.03 -8.57
N LEU A 65 2.66 -9.11 -9.42
CA LEU A 65 1.44 -9.85 -9.11
C LEU A 65 1.65 -11.33 -8.74
N PRO A 66 2.63 -12.06 -9.32
CA PRO A 66 2.90 -13.44 -8.92
C PRO A 66 3.56 -13.61 -7.54
N THR A 67 4.11 -12.53 -6.96
CA THR A 67 4.92 -12.59 -5.72
C THR A 67 4.22 -12.08 -4.47
N VAL A 68 3.03 -11.50 -4.63
CA VAL A 68 2.23 -10.91 -3.54
C VAL A 68 0.78 -11.38 -3.61
N SER A 69 0.10 -11.37 -2.47
CA SER A 69 -1.35 -11.55 -2.44
C SER A 69 -2.06 -10.20 -2.60
N VAL A 70 -3.04 -10.13 -3.50
CA VAL A 70 -3.83 -8.90 -3.72
C VAL A 70 -5.13 -8.97 -2.93
N LEU A 71 -5.39 -7.97 -2.09
CA LEU A 71 -6.61 -7.85 -1.30
C LEU A 71 -7.62 -6.90 -1.96
N ASP A 72 -8.88 -7.33 -2.01
CA ASP A 72 -9.99 -6.56 -2.55
C ASP A 72 -10.49 -5.47 -1.59
N PHE A 73 -11.11 -4.43 -2.17
CA PHE A 73 -11.91 -3.48 -1.41
C PHE A 73 -13.35 -4.00 -1.26
N ASP A 74 -13.56 -4.88 -0.29
CA ASP A 74 -14.87 -5.50 -0.02
C ASP A 74 -15.81 -4.60 0.82
N ILE A 75 -17.02 -5.08 1.09
CA ILE A 75 -18.01 -4.36 1.90
C ILE A 75 -17.50 -4.07 3.33
N ARG A 76 -16.72 -4.97 3.94
CA ARG A 76 -16.19 -4.76 5.30
C ARG A 76 -15.18 -3.64 5.32
N ALA A 77 -14.27 -3.62 4.34
CA ALA A 77 -13.35 -2.52 4.15
C ALA A 77 -14.09 -1.21 3.84
N ALA A 78 -15.18 -1.24 3.06
CA ALA A 78 -15.99 -0.06 2.79
C ALA A 78 -16.63 0.56 4.03
N TYR A 79 -17.16 -0.26 4.95
CA TYR A 79 -17.67 0.22 6.25
C TYR A 79 -16.58 0.92 7.07
N ILE A 80 -15.40 0.32 7.16
CA ILE A 80 -14.27 0.91 7.89
C ILE A 80 -13.81 2.22 7.21
N ALA A 81 -13.68 2.25 5.88
CA ALA A 81 -13.28 3.43 5.12
C ALA A 81 -14.23 4.62 5.34
N GLY A 82 -15.55 4.37 5.29
CA GLY A 82 -16.56 5.41 5.55
C GLY A 82 -16.44 6.01 6.95
N ASN A 83 -16.22 5.17 7.96
CA ASN A 83 -16.01 5.61 9.34
C ASN A 83 -14.73 6.44 9.49
N ILE A 84 -13.62 5.97 8.91
CA ILE A 84 -12.33 6.70 8.94
C ILE A 84 -12.52 8.09 8.32
N ARG A 85 -13.14 8.18 7.14
CA ARG A 85 -13.35 9.46 6.46
C ARG A 85 -14.18 10.43 7.26
N ALA A 86 -15.34 9.99 7.76
CA ALA A 86 -16.22 10.83 8.55
C ALA A 86 -15.53 11.33 9.83
N TYR A 87 -14.70 10.49 10.46
CA TYR A 87 -13.90 10.87 11.61
C TYR A 87 -12.84 11.93 11.27
N LEU A 88 -12.06 11.70 10.21
CA LEU A 88 -11.00 12.61 9.79
C LEU A 88 -11.54 13.97 9.32
N GLU A 89 -12.64 13.97 8.55
CA GLU A 89 -13.29 15.20 8.10
C GLU A 89 -13.77 16.05 9.27
N LYS A 90 -14.39 15.44 10.30
CA LYS A 90 -14.79 16.14 11.53
C LYS A 90 -13.60 16.73 12.29
N ALA A 91 -12.43 16.10 12.17
CA ALA A 91 -11.18 16.58 12.76
C ALA A 91 -10.45 17.62 11.87
N GLY A 92 -11.02 18.02 10.74
CA GLY A 92 -10.38 18.96 9.80
C GLY A 92 -9.19 18.36 9.06
N VAL A 93 -9.08 17.03 9.02
CA VAL A 93 -7.99 16.30 8.39
C VAL A 93 -8.45 15.77 7.04
N LEU A 94 -7.79 16.21 5.97
CA LEU A 94 -7.98 15.66 4.63
C LEU A 94 -6.92 14.60 4.34
N ILE A 95 -7.37 13.39 4.00
CA ILE A 95 -6.58 12.29 3.44
C ILE A 95 -7.24 11.86 2.13
N ALA A 96 -6.44 11.43 1.15
CA ALA A 96 -6.94 10.97 -0.15
C ALA A 96 -7.85 9.74 0.02
N TRP A 97 -8.79 9.55 -0.90
CA TRP A 97 -9.73 8.44 -0.77
C TRP A 97 -9.04 7.07 -0.92
N ALA A 98 -8.07 6.99 -1.83
CA ALA A 98 -7.24 5.81 -2.04
C ALA A 98 -6.48 5.40 -0.76
N ASP A 99 -5.78 6.34 -0.11
CA ASP A 99 -5.11 6.08 1.17
C ASP A 99 -6.07 5.51 2.23
N ILE A 100 -7.28 6.06 2.35
CA ILE A 100 -8.24 5.55 3.33
C ILE A 100 -8.75 4.14 2.95
N GLN A 101 -8.93 3.85 1.66
CA GLN A 101 -9.28 2.50 1.21
C GLN A 101 -8.17 1.50 1.56
N ILE A 102 -6.91 1.86 1.32
CA ILE A 102 -5.74 1.05 1.67
C ILE A 102 -5.70 0.80 3.19
N ALA A 103 -5.85 1.85 4.00
CA ALA A 103 -5.90 1.73 5.45
C ALA A 103 -7.05 0.85 5.93
N ALA A 104 -8.23 0.98 5.32
CA ALA A 104 -9.40 0.19 5.69
C ALA A 104 -9.22 -1.29 5.35
N ILE A 105 -8.59 -1.62 4.22
CA ILE A 105 -8.24 -3.01 3.88
C ILE A 105 -7.23 -3.55 4.92
N ALA A 106 -6.18 -2.80 5.25
CA ALA A 106 -5.21 -3.21 6.28
C ALA A 106 -5.90 -3.53 7.62
N MET A 107 -6.79 -2.64 8.07
CA MET A 107 -7.52 -2.81 9.33
C MET A 107 -8.51 -3.96 9.30
N THR A 108 -9.16 -4.22 8.15
CA THR A 108 -10.09 -5.35 7.98
C THR A 108 -9.40 -6.69 8.22
N HIS A 109 -8.12 -6.79 7.88
CA HIS A 109 -7.32 -8.00 7.98
C HIS A 109 -6.31 -8.00 9.14
N ASP A 110 -6.39 -7.01 10.04
CA ASP A 110 -5.46 -6.80 11.16
C ASP A 110 -3.96 -6.76 10.77
N MET A 111 -3.67 -6.24 9.57
CA MET A 111 -2.33 -6.18 9.00
C MET A 111 -1.59 -4.89 9.38
N THR A 112 -0.25 -4.96 9.36
CA THR A 112 0.60 -3.76 9.44
C THR A 112 0.77 -3.16 8.05
N LEU A 113 0.38 -1.90 7.87
CA LEU A 113 0.63 -1.13 6.66
C LEU A 113 2.08 -0.64 6.64
N VAL A 114 2.81 -0.95 5.57
CA VAL A 114 4.16 -0.43 5.33
C VAL A 114 4.07 0.69 4.29
N THR A 115 4.48 1.89 4.66
CA THR A 115 4.38 3.10 3.82
C THR A 115 5.45 4.13 4.22
N GLY A 116 5.95 4.90 3.27
CA GLY A 116 6.74 6.10 3.53
C GLY A 116 5.90 7.29 3.99
N ASN A 117 4.57 7.24 3.81
CA ASN A 117 3.63 8.33 4.09
C ASN A 117 3.10 8.32 5.54
N LEU A 118 3.98 8.06 6.53
CA LEU A 118 3.61 7.97 7.96
C LEU A 118 2.75 9.15 8.44
N LYS A 119 2.99 10.36 7.94
CA LYS A 119 2.26 11.56 8.33
C LYS A 119 0.75 11.47 8.04
N HIS A 120 0.37 10.79 6.96
CA HIS A 120 -1.04 10.61 6.60
C HIS A 120 -1.63 9.48 7.44
N PHE A 121 -1.02 8.30 7.37
CA PHE A 121 -1.57 7.08 7.96
C PHE A 121 -1.56 7.06 9.49
N SER A 122 -0.60 7.73 10.14
CA SER A 122 -0.58 7.83 11.62
C SER A 122 -1.75 8.61 12.20
N ARG A 123 -2.52 9.34 11.38
CA ARG A 123 -3.74 10.04 11.81
C ARG A 123 -4.95 9.11 11.91
N ILE A 124 -4.85 7.89 11.37
CA ILE A 124 -5.92 6.90 11.39
C ILE A 124 -5.76 6.07 12.67
N SER A 125 -6.66 6.31 13.62
CA SER A 125 -6.62 5.60 14.91
C SER A 125 -6.83 4.09 14.73
N GLY A 126 -6.00 3.28 15.37
CA GLY A 126 -6.05 1.82 15.32
C GLY A 126 -5.34 1.18 14.12
N LEU A 127 -4.83 1.97 13.18
CA LEU A 127 -4.01 1.45 12.07
C LEU A 127 -2.58 1.15 12.55
N LYS A 128 -2.14 -0.10 12.37
CA LYS A 128 -0.72 -0.48 12.53
C LYS A 128 0.05 0.01 11.32
N VAL A 129 1.06 0.85 11.52
CA VAL A 129 1.83 1.44 10.42
C VAL A 129 3.33 1.43 10.72
N GLU A 130 4.12 1.07 9.72
CA GLU A 130 5.58 1.11 9.75
C GLU A 130 6.16 1.78 8.51
N ASN A 131 7.36 2.35 8.63
CA ASN A 131 8.11 2.89 7.50
C ASN A 131 9.43 2.15 7.36
N TRP A 132 9.63 1.52 6.21
CA TRP A 132 10.84 0.76 5.88
C TRP A 132 11.68 1.44 4.79
N LEU A 133 11.29 2.65 4.39
CA LEU A 133 11.97 3.46 3.36
C LEU A 133 13.00 4.42 3.96
N MET A 134 13.08 4.51 5.28
CA MET A 134 14.05 5.30 6.04
C MET A 134 14.92 4.37 6.89
N ASP A 135 16.16 4.79 7.14
CA ASP A 135 17.09 4.13 8.06
C ASP A 135 16.87 4.58 9.51
#